data_AF-A0A8J5QZX1-F1
#
_entry.id   AF-A0A8J5QZX1-F1
#
_cell.length_a   1.000
_cell.length_b   1.000
_cell.length_c   1.000
_cell.angle_alpha   90.00
_cell.angle_beta   90.00
_cell.angle_gamma   90.00
#
_symmetry.space_group_name_H-M   'P 1'
#
loop_
_entity.id
_entity.type
_entity.pdbx_description
1 polymer ?
#
loop_
_entity_poly.entity_id
_entity_poly.type
_entity_poly.pdbx_seq_one_letter_code
_entity_poly.pdbx_strand_id
1 'polypeptide(L)'
;MVGIYLVINVLVLFIGLSALKKNQIKSMTRFMYGIGLLGFGPIIYATIYYLPDVWVYLTVGKTEDILLWKDLPYGLLWYAFILAAFQVHSFTLYFSSKLLSAWKSRGLRKAD
;
A
#
# COMPACT_ATOMS: atom_id res chain seq x y z
N MET A 1 7.51 11.71 -11.52
CA MET A 1 6.89 12.17 -10.25
C MET A 1 6.21 11.06 -9.44
N VAL A 2 5.69 9.96 -10.04
CA VAL A 2 5.03 8.88 -9.26
C VAL A 2 5.99 8.04 -8.40
N GLY A 3 7.24 7.85 -8.83
CA GLY A 3 8.24 7.09 -8.07
C GLY A 3 8.59 7.65 -6.68
N ILE A 4 8.34 8.95 -6.42
CA ILE A 4 8.57 9.57 -5.11
C ILE A 4 7.54 9.12 -4.06
N TYR A 5 6.31 8.78 -4.47
CA TYR A 5 5.26 8.39 -3.53
C TYR A 5 5.49 7.00 -2.92
N LEU A 6 6.22 6.10 -3.60
CA LEU A 6 6.60 4.80 -3.02
C LEU A 6 7.60 4.93 -1.88
N VAL A 7 8.43 5.98 -1.88
CA VAL A 7 9.49 6.21 -0.87
C VAL A 7 8.90 6.71 0.46
N ILE A 8 7.74 7.38 0.44
CA ILE A 8 7.06 7.89 1.64
C ILE A 8 6.68 6.76 2.62
N ASN A 9 6.47 5.53 2.11
CA ASN A 9 6.15 4.37 2.95
C ASN A 9 7.29 3.94 3.89
N VAL A 10 8.54 4.29 3.59
CA VAL A 10 9.69 3.97 4.46
C VAL A 10 9.55 4.65 5.82
N LEU A 11 8.97 5.85 5.88
CA LEU A 11 8.74 6.57 7.13
C LEU A 11 7.65 5.91 7.99
N VAL A 12 6.63 5.30 7.36
CA VAL A 12 5.54 4.61 8.04
C VAL A 12 6.02 3.31 8.69
N LEU A 13 7.05 2.66 8.12
CA LEU A 13 7.67 1.45 8.68
C LEU A 13 8.29 1.68 10.07
N PHE A 14 8.93 2.83 10.32
CA PHE A 14 9.51 3.13 11.63
C PHE A 14 8.45 3.24 12.74
N ILE A 15 7.28 3.79 12.41
CA ILE A 15 6.14 3.85 13.34
C ILE A 15 5.64 2.43 13.65
N GLY A 16 5.49 1.58 12.64
CA GLY A 16 5.10 0.17 12.81
C GLY A 16 6.09 -0.62 13.67
N LEU A 17 7.40 -0.48 13.40
CA LEU A 17 8.47 -1.12 14.17
C LEU A 17 8.48 -0.69 15.64
N SER A 18 8.20 0.59 15.92
CA SER A 18 8.11 1.08 17.30
C SER A 18 6.90 0.50 18.07
N ALA A 19 5.78 0.24 17.38
CA ALA A 19 4.58 -0.33 17.98
C ALA A 19 4.75 -1.81 18.35
N LEU A 20 5.51 -2.57 17.55
CA LEU A 20 5.82 -3.98 17.80
C LEU A 20 6.61 -4.18 19.10
N LYS A 21 7.53 -3.28 19.43
CA LYS A 21 8.46 -3.44 20.57
C LYS A 21 7.76 -3.50 21.95
N LYS A 22 6.54 -2.97 22.08
CA LYS A 22 5.83 -2.85 23.38
C LYS A 22 4.41 -3.42 23.39
N ASN A 23 4.00 -4.17 22.36
CA ASN A 23 2.62 -4.67 22.18
C ASN A 23 1.54 -3.59 22.41
N GLN A 24 1.81 -2.35 22.00
CA GLN A 24 0.90 -1.24 22.28
C GLN A 24 -0.27 -1.22 21.30
N ILE A 25 -1.43 -1.71 21.78
CA ILE A 25 -2.70 -1.79 21.03
C ILE A 25 -3.05 -0.45 20.34
N LYS A 26 -2.97 0.67 21.08
CA LYS A 26 -3.29 2.01 20.53
C LYS A 26 -2.36 2.41 19.39
N SER A 27 -1.06 2.16 19.54
CA SER A 27 -0.04 2.49 18.53
C SER A 27 -0.19 1.62 17.28
N MET A 28 -0.45 0.32 17.44
CA MET A 28 -0.74 -0.57 16.31
C MET A 28 -2.01 -0.18 15.57
N THR A 29 -3.06 0.22 16.29
CA THR A 29 -4.30 0.70 15.68
C THR A 29 -4.07 1.98 14.86
N ARG A 30 -3.29 2.94 15.38
CA ARG A 30 -2.92 4.16 14.63
C ARG A 30 -2.06 3.84 13.40
N PHE A 31 -1.12 2.91 13.52
CA PHE A 31 -0.31 2.43 12.38
C PHE A 31 -1.20 1.84 11.28
N MET A 32 -2.19 1.02 11.62
CA MET A 32 -3.14 0.45 10.65
C MET A 32 -3.96 1.54 9.94
N TYR A 33 -4.46 2.56 10.65
CA TYR A 33 -5.12 3.71 10.00
C TYR A 33 -4.16 4.48 9.09
N GLY A 34 -2.90 4.63 9.49
CA GLY A 34 -1.85 5.24 8.68
C GLY A 34 -1.62 4.49 7.37
N ILE A 35 -1.50 3.15 7.43
CA ILE A 35 -1.40 2.30 6.22
C ILE A 35 -2.65 2.44 5.35
N GLY A 36 -3.83 2.48 5.96
CA GLY A 36 -5.11 2.67 5.25
C GLY A 36 -5.14 3.95 4.41
N LEU A 37 -4.80 5.10 5.00
CA LEU A 37 -4.87 6.38 4.32
C LEU A 37 -3.63 6.67 3.47
N LEU A 38 -2.44 6.56 4.06
CA LEU A 38 -1.19 6.96 3.43
C LEU A 38 -0.56 5.85 2.57
N GLY A 39 -0.93 4.59 2.80
CA GLY A 39 -0.50 3.46 1.96
C GLY A 39 -1.42 3.29 0.75
N PHE A 40 -2.74 3.17 0.95
CA PHE A 40 -3.66 2.97 -0.17
C PHE A 40 -4.00 4.25 -0.93
N GLY A 41 -3.96 5.43 -0.31
CA GLY A 41 -4.23 6.70 -1.01
C GLY A 41 -3.38 6.90 -2.28
N PRO A 42 -2.05 6.82 -2.18
CA PRO A 42 -1.16 6.90 -3.35
C PRO A 42 -1.38 5.78 -4.37
N ILE A 43 -1.73 4.55 -3.92
CA ILE A 43 -2.04 3.43 -4.81
C ILE A 43 -3.27 3.76 -5.65
N ILE A 44 -4.37 4.19 -5.01
CA ILE A 44 -5.62 4.53 -5.69
C ILE A 44 -5.39 5.68 -6.67
N TYR A 45 -4.69 6.72 -6.24
CA TYR A 45 -4.33 7.84 -7.10
C TYR A 45 -3.54 7.39 -8.33
N ALA A 46 -2.49 6.58 -8.15
CA ALA A 46 -1.68 6.08 -9.25
C ALA A 46 -2.46 5.16 -10.20
N THR A 47 -3.35 4.32 -9.67
CA THR A 47 -4.24 3.47 -10.49
C THR A 47 -5.13 4.34 -11.38
N ILE A 48 -5.80 5.36 -10.83
CA ILE A 48 -6.67 6.25 -11.61
C ILE A 48 -5.86 7.03 -12.65
N TYR A 49 -4.68 7.54 -12.25
CA TYR A 49 -3.82 8.35 -13.11
C TYR A 49 -3.36 7.59 -14.36
N TYR A 50 -2.93 6.34 -14.23
CA TYR A 50 -2.45 5.54 -15.37
C TYR A 50 -3.54 4.78 -16.12
N LEU A 51 -4.78 4.77 -15.63
CA LEU A 51 -5.87 4.01 -16.22
C LEU A 51 -6.17 4.39 -17.68
N PRO A 52 -6.27 5.68 -18.07
CA PRO A 52 -6.61 6.04 -19.45
C PRO A 52 -5.60 5.52 -20.47
N ASP A 53 -4.30 5.71 -20.21
CA ASP A 53 -3.22 5.28 -21.10
C ASP A 53 -3.23 3.76 -21.27
N VAL A 54 -3.35 3.02 -20.16
CA VAL A 54 -3.38 1.54 -20.21
C VAL A 54 -4.64 1.05 -20.90
N TRP A 55 -5.78 1.68 -20.66
CA TRP A 55 -7.05 1.32 -21.29
C TRP A 55 -7.02 1.54 -22.80
N VAL A 56 -6.58 2.72 -23.25
CA VAL A 56 -6.49 3.05 -24.69
C VAL A 56 -5.52 2.10 -25.40
N TYR A 57 -4.36 1.81 -24.79
CA TYR A 57 -3.41 0.87 -25.36
C TYR A 57 -4.00 -0.54 -25.52
N LEU A 58 -4.65 -1.07 -24.47
CA LEU A 58 -5.17 -2.44 -24.48
C LEU A 58 -6.40 -2.61 -25.39
N THR A 59 -7.20 -1.56 -25.60
CA THR A 59 -8.47 -1.65 -26.34
C THR A 59 -8.39 -1.14 -27.77
N VAL A 60 -7.67 -0.03 -28.00
CA VAL A 60 -7.58 0.64 -29.30
C VAL A 60 -6.25 0.34 -29.99
N GLY A 61 -5.21 -0.06 -29.25
CA GLY A 61 -3.88 -0.34 -29.79
C GLY A 61 -3.12 0.90 -30.25
N LYS A 62 -3.60 2.10 -29.91
CA LYS A 62 -2.94 3.37 -30.24
C LYS A 62 -1.85 3.69 -29.22
N THR A 63 -0.75 4.26 -29.70
CA THR A 63 0.41 4.65 -28.89
C THR A 63 0.84 6.10 -29.08
N GLU A 64 0.21 6.83 -30.00
CA GLU A 64 0.60 8.18 -30.46
C GLU A 64 0.68 9.20 -29.30
N ASP A 65 -0.21 9.08 -28.31
CA ASP A 65 -0.27 9.97 -27.14
C ASP A 65 0.16 9.29 -25.82
N ILE A 66 0.73 8.07 -25.90
CA ILE A 66 1.07 7.28 -24.71
C ILE A 66 2.58 7.33 -24.48
N LEU A 67 2.99 7.65 -23.25
CA LEU A 67 4.39 7.52 -22.86
C LEU A 67 4.79 6.04 -22.87
N LEU A 68 5.76 5.67 -23.72
CA LEU A 68 6.28 4.32 -23.82
C LEU A 68 7.61 4.16 -23.07
N TRP A 69 7.83 2.97 -22.51
CA TRP A 69 9.11 2.50 -21.99
C TRP A 69 9.39 1.12 -22.60
N LYS A 70 10.45 1.01 -23.41
CA LYS A 70 10.80 -0.22 -24.13
C LYS A 70 9.62 -0.79 -24.93
N ASP A 71 8.96 0.08 -25.69
CA ASP A 71 7.80 -0.24 -26.54
C ASP A 71 6.55 -0.72 -25.80
N LEU A 72 6.54 -0.64 -24.47
CA LEU A 72 5.37 -0.90 -23.63
C LEU A 72 4.86 0.41 -23.02
N PRO A 73 3.54 0.55 -22.76
CA PRO A 73 3.03 1.70 -22.02
C PRO A 73 3.72 1.83 -20.68
N TYR A 74 4.23 3.01 -20.40
CA TYR A 74 4.82 3.35 -19.11
C TYR A 74 3.84 3.06 -17.96
N GLY A 75 2.54 3.32 -18.17
CA GLY A 75 1.48 2.97 -17.22
C GLY A 75 1.45 1.47 -16.90
N LEU A 76 1.62 0.58 -17.87
CA LEU A 76 1.58 -0.87 -17.68
C LEU A 76 2.69 -1.35 -16.73
N LEU A 77 3.89 -0.79 -16.88
CA LEU A 77 5.00 -1.02 -15.95
C LEU A 77 4.62 -0.60 -14.52
N TRP A 78 3.98 0.56 -14.36
CA TRP A 78 3.54 1.03 -13.04
C TRP A 78 2.46 0.16 -12.43
N TYR A 79 1.57 -0.43 -13.22
CA TYR A 79 0.57 -1.37 -12.71
C TYR A 79 1.20 -2.58 -11.99
N ALA A 80 2.36 -3.07 -12.44
CA ALA A 80 3.08 -4.13 -11.72
C ALA A 80 3.52 -3.68 -10.31
N PHE A 81 4.06 -2.46 -10.20
CA PHE A 81 4.45 -1.89 -8.91
C PHE A 81 3.25 -1.55 -8.02
N ILE A 82 2.16 -1.03 -8.60
CA ILE A 82 0.89 -0.75 -7.92
C ILE A 82 0.32 -2.05 -7.33
N LEU A 83 0.33 -3.14 -8.10
CA LEU A 83 -0.15 -4.44 -7.64
C LEU A 83 0.71 -4.99 -6.48
N ALA A 84 2.03 -4.92 -6.61
CA ALA A 84 2.95 -5.32 -5.54
C ALA A 84 2.75 -4.49 -4.26
N ALA A 85 2.62 -3.16 -4.40
CA ALA A 85 2.37 -2.27 -3.26
C ALA A 85 1.02 -2.57 -2.59
N PHE A 86 -0.03 -2.81 -3.39
CA PHE A 86 -1.33 -3.22 -2.89
C PHE A 86 -1.25 -4.51 -2.08
N GLN A 87 -0.52 -5.53 -2.59
CA GLN A 87 -0.30 -6.79 -1.87
C GLN A 87 0.42 -6.55 -0.54
N VAL A 88 1.53 -5.80 -0.54
CA VAL A 88 2.31 -5.51 0.68
C VAL A 88 1.46 -4.82 1.75
N HIS A 89 0.67 -3.80 1.39
CA HIS A 89 -0.18 -3.11 2.36
C HIS A 89 -1.34 -3.96 2.84
N SER A 90 -1.95 -4.76 1.96
CA SER A 90 -3.03 -5.68 2.31
C SER A 90 -2.56 -6.73 3.32
N PHE A 91 -1.42 -7.37 3.06
CA PHE A 91 -0.83 -8.34 3.99
C PHE A 91 -0.39 -7.67 5.30
N THR A 92 0.17 -6.46 5.23
CA THR A 92 0.52 -5.69 6.44
C THR A 92 -0.69 -5.45 7.33
N LEU A 93 -1.82 -5.02 6.77
CA LEU A 93 -3.06 -4.83 7.53
C LEU A 93 -3.62 -6.16 8.05
N TYR A 94 -3.58 -7.22 7.25
CA TYR A 94 -4.03 -8.55 7.65
C TYR A 94 -3.26 -9.06 8.87
N PHE A 95 -1.93 -9.07 8.81
CA PHE A 95 -1.09 -9.54 9.93
C PHE A 95 -1.19 -8.62 11.15
N SER A 96 -1.23 -7.30 10.95
CA SER A 96 -1.44 -6.35 12.05
C SER A 96 -2.77 -6.57 12.77
N SER A 97 -3.83 -6.90 12.03
CA SER A 97 -5.14 -7.24 12.60
C SER A 97 -5.09 -8.52 13.44
N LYS A 98 -4.41 -9.56 12.96
CA LYS A 98 -4.22 -10.81 13.72
C LYS A 98 -3.43 -10.56 15.00
N LEU A 99 -2.38 -9.75 14.93
CA LEU A 99 -1.55 -9.42 16.08
C LEU A 99 -2.33 -8.60 17.14
N LEU A 100 -3.11 -7.61 16.68
CA LEU A 100 -3.97 -6.81 17.55
C LEU A 100 -5.00 -7.69 18.29
N SER A 101 -5.60 -8.66 17.59
CA SER A 101 -6.53 -9.63 18.18
C SER A 101 -5.84 -10.50 19.25
N ALA A 102 -4.65 -11.03 18.94
CA ALA A 102 -3.87 -11.85 19.87
C ALA A 102 -3.40 -11.07 21.12
N TRP A 103 -3.06 -9.79 20.98
CA TRP A 103 -2.70 -8.95 22.12
C TRP A 103 -3.90 -8.63 23.02
N LYS A 104 -5.06 -8.35 22.43
CA LYS A 104 -6.29 -8.11 23.17
C LYS A 104 -6.73 -9.35 23.97
N SER A 105 -6.66 -10.54 23.37
CA SER A 105 -7.03 -11.78 24.07
C SER A 105 -6.10 -12.12 25.25
N ARG A 106 -4.79 -11.87 25.12
CA ARG A 106 -3.84 -12.01 26.25
C ARG A 106 -4.08 -11.01 27.38
N GLY A 107 -4.48 -9.77 27.04
CA GLY A 107 -4.79 -8.75 28.03
C GLY A 107 -6.02 -9.10 28.88
N LEU A 108 -7.05 -9.67 28.25
CA LEU A 108 -8.23 -10.19 28.94
C LEU A 108 -7.87 -11.33 29.91
N ARG A 109 -7.07 -12.29 29.45
CA ARG A 109 -6.66 -13.46 30.25
C ARG A 109 -5.70 -13.18 31.41
N LYS A 110 -5.28 -11.92 31.62
CA LYS A 110 -4.45 -11.48 32.76
C LYS A 110 -5.28 -10.71 33.80
N ALA A 111 -6.53 -10.36 33.47
CA ALA A 111 -7.48 -9.72 34.36
C ALA A 111 -8.40 -10.72 35.08
N ASP A 112 -8.40 -11.98 34.63
CA ASP A 112 -8.96 -13.16 35.30
C ASP A 112 -7.88 -13.86 36.14
#